data_AF-A0A8S3Q689-F1
#
_entry.id   AF-A0A8S3Q689-F1
#
_cell.length_a   1.000
_cell.length_b   1.000
_cell.length_c   1.000
_cell.angle_alpha   90.00
_cell.angle_beta   90.00
_cell.angle_gamma   90.00
#
_symmetry.space_group_name_H-M   'P 1'
#
loop_
_entity.id
_entity.type
_entity.pdbx_description
1 polymer ?
#
loop_
_entity_poly.entity_id
_entity_poly.type
_entity_poly.pdbx_seq_one_letter_code
_entity_poly.pdbx_strand_id
1 'polypeptide(L)'
;MMNEEIRKAISNKKVAFYNWKNNGSINDQHNYFLKQKKLTTYELRKQCRLEIVISDICQERYIHMQVTDEEVEKAISKNIEKYLDNPLTKSKWKSFIDNKVQNYWTNKILDDSKMYSTLQYMNCQYTIGKIHPLITTKTANNRDIVRIPSRTKIATGTYIFQSNRASFNKNKVNPTCKLCNKSPETLSHFLLTCESLEMVRKRLVDIIIDMGSELLVA
;
A
#
# COMPACT_ATOMS: atom_id res chain seq x y z
N MET A 1 26.22 -13.98 8.11
CA MET A 1 25.22 -13.73 9.17
C MET A 1 25.51 -12.41 9.85
N MET A 2 24.58 -11.45 9.84
CA MET A 2 24.75 -10.16 10.53
C MET A 2 24.39 -10.30 12.01
N ASN A 3 25.18 -9.68 12.89
CA ASN A 3 25.02 -9.78 14.35
C ASN A 3 23.65 -9.22 14.79
N GLU A 4 22.94 -9.96 15.64
CA GLU A 4 21.64 -9.62 16.26
C GLU A 4 21.59 -8.17 16.77
N GLU A 5 22.71 -7.69 17.31
CA GLU A 5 22.89 -6.32 17.80
C GLU A 5 22.68 -5.25 16.71
N ILE A 6 23.11 -5.54 15.48
CA ILE A 6 22.98 -4.62 14.34
C ILE A 6 21.52 -4.56 13.88
N ARG A 7 20.81 -5.70 13.86
CA ARG A 7 19.36 -5.73 13.55
C ARG A 7 18.56 -4.93 14.58
N LYS A 8 18.89 -5.08 15.87
CA LYS A 8 18.27 -4.32 16.96
C LYS A 8 18.54 -2.81 16.83
N ALA A 9 19.77 -2.43 16.47
CA ALA A 9 20.13 -1.03 16.22
C ALA A 9 19.39 -0.43 15.02
N ILE A 10 19.17 -1.19 13.94
CA ILE A 10 18.41 -0.76 12.75
C ILE A 10 16.92 -0.57 13.10
N SER A 11 16.33 -1.50 13.85
CA SER A 11 14.93 -1.40 14.31
C SER A 11 14.73 -0.16 15.20
N ASN A 12 15.63 0.06 16.15
CA ASN A 12 15.63 1.25 17.00
C ASN A 12 15.81 2.55 16.20
N LYS A 13 16.60 2.53 15.12
CA LYS A 13 16.73 3.67 14.20
C LYS A 13 15.47 4.01 13.43
N LYS A 14 14.68 3.00 13.00
CA LYS A 14 13.39 3.25 12.34
C LYS A 14 12.45 4.00 13.29
N VAL A 15 12.41 3.60 14.56
CA VAL A 15 11.64 4.27 15.62
C VAL A 15 12.20 5.67 15.92
N ALA A 16 13.53 5.82 16.03
CA ALA A 16 14.18 7.11 16.27
C ALA A 16 14.00 8.10 15.11
N PHE A 17 14.04 7.64 13.86
CA PHE A 17 13.79 8.48 12.68
C PHE A 17 12.33 8.94 12.61
N TYR A 18 11.39 8.07 13.01
CA TYR A 18 9.98 8.43 13.17
C TYR A 18 9.78 9.48 14.27
N ASN A 19 10.46 9.34 15.41
CA ASN A 19 10.41 10.27 16.53
C ASN A 19 11.11 11.61 16.23
N TRP A 20 12.20 11.60 15.47
CA TRP A 20 12.91 12.81 15.01
C TRP A 20 12.03 13.72 14.17
N LYS A 21 11.27 13.13 13.24
CA LYS A 21 10.34 13.87 12.39
C LYS A 21 9.27 14.62 13.20
N ASN A 22 8.92 14.11 14.38
CA ASN A 22 7.89 14.69 15.24
C ASN A 22 8.46 15.65 16.31
N ASN A 23 9.70 15.46 16.78
CA ASN A 23 10.20 16.14 17.99
C ASN A 23 11.43 17.06 17.77
N GLY A 24 11.94 17.21 16.54
CA GLY A 24 12.88 18.30 16.18
C GLY A 24 14.31 18.21 16.71
N SER A 25 14.63 17.33 17.66
CA SER A 25 16.02 17.01 18.01
C SER A 25 16.20 15.53 18.34
N ILE A 26 17.33 14.97 17.90
CA ILE A 26 17.79 13.64 18.29
C ILE A 26 18.82 13.86 19.40
N ASN A 27 18.50 13.43 20.62
CA ASN A 27 19.54 13.17 21.62
C ASN A 27 20.13 11.80 21.25
N ASP A 28 21.24 11.81 20.49
CA ASP A 28 21.67 10.67 19.68
C ASP A 28 22.34 9.58 20.53
N GLN A 29 21.54 8.77 21.21
CA GLN A 29 22.00 7.53 21.88
C GLN A 29 22.76 6.59 20.92
N HIS A 30 22.66 6.81 19.61
CA HIS A 30 23.35 6.02 18.59
C HIS A 30 24.80 6.44 18.36
N ASN A 31 25.25 7.60 18.86
CA ASN A 31 26.66 7.99 18.78
C ASN A 31 27.55 7.00 19.54
N TYR A 32 27.07 6.45 20.65
CA TYR A 32 27.81 5.44 21.41
C TYR A 32 27.98 4.13 20.61
N PHE A 33 26.92 3.62 19.99
CA PHE A 33 26.97 2.41 19.16
C PHE A 33 27.87 2.60 17.93
N LEU A 34 27.75 3.72 17.23
CA LEU A 34 28.59 4.06 16.07
C LEU A 34 30.07 4.13 16.47
N LYS A 35 30.38 4.76 17.61
CA LYS A 35 31.74 4.86 18.15
C LYS A 35 32.29 3.49 18.57
N GLN A 36 31.48 2.65 19.22
CA GLN A 36 31.87 1.31 19.66
C GLN A 36 32.19 0.38 18.47
N LYS A 37 31.36 0.43 17.42
CA LYS A 37 31.54 -0.40 16.21
C LYS A 37 32.48 0.22 15.17
N LYS A 38 33.07 1.39 15.45
CA LYS A 38 33.90 2.18 14.52
C LYS A 38 33.21 2.41 13.16
N LEU A 39 31.89 2.56 13.17
CA LEU A 39 31.09 2.78 11.98
C LEU A 39 30.78 4.27 11.86
N THR A 40 30.95 4.80 10.67
CA THR A 40 30.44 6.11 10.31
C THR A 40 28.93 6.05 10.10
N THR A 41 28.26 7.19 10.28
CA THR A 41 26.84 7.34 9.97
C THR A 41 26.54 7.01 8.50
N TYR A 42 27.52 7.22 7.61
CA TYR A 42 27.43 6.90 6.19
C TYR A 42 27.41 5.38 5.94
N GLU A 43 28.31 4.62 6.57
CA GLU A 43 28.37 3.16 6.43
C GLU A 43 27.12 2.48 6.97
N LEU A 44 26.60 2.96 8.11
CA LEU A 44 25.35 2.44 8.65
C LEU A 44 24.16 2.72 7.72
N ARG A 45 24.10 3.91 7.09
CA ARG A 45 23.07 4.22 6.07
C ARG A 45 23.22 3.34 4.83
N LYS A 46 24.45 3.04 4.42
CA LYS A 46 24.74 2.12 3.30
C LYS A 46 24.24 0.71 3.62
N GLN A 47 24.48 0.21 4.83
CA GLN A 47 23.99 -1.09 5.29
C GLN A 47 22.45 -1.15 5.40
N CYS A 48 21.81 -0.13 5.97
CA CYS A 48 20.34 -0.05 6.00
C CYS A 48 19.71 -0.07 4.59
N ARG A 49 20.31 0.62 3.62
CA ARG A 49 19.83 0.59 2.23
C ARG A 49 19.97 -0.79 1.60
N LEU A 50 21.06 -1.49 1.90
CA LEU A 50 21.29 -2.86 1.46
C LEU A 50 20.20 -3.79 2.02
N GLU A 51 19.88 -3.68 3.32
CA GLU A 51 18.84 -4.49 3.95
C GLU A 51 17.42 -4.20 3.43
N ILE A 52 17.09 -2.95 3.11
CA ILE A 52 15.80 -2.63 2.49
C ILE A 52 15.69 -3.33 1.13
N VAL A 53 16.74 -3.23 0.29
CA VAL A 53 16.76 -3.91 -1.01
C VAL A 53 16.68 -5.43 -0.86
N ILE A 54 17.38 -6.02 0.11
CA ILE A 54 17.34 -7.46 0.39
C ILE A 54 15.95 -7.88 0.89
N SER A 55 15.39 -7.18 1.86
CA SER A 55 14.06 -7.44 2.40
C SER A 55 12.97 -7.37 1.33
N ASP A 56 13.08 -6.41 0.41
CA ASP A 56 12.10 -6.22 -0.66
C ASP A 56 12.22 -7.34 -1.71
N ILE A 57 13.43 -7.79 -2.05
CA ILE A 57 13.65 -8.93 -2.96
C ILE A 57 13.17 -10.25 -2.34
N CYS A 58 13.36 -10.44 -1.02
CA CYS A 58 12.86 -11.61 -0.31
C CYS A 58 11.31 -11.61 -0.21
N GLN A 59 10.68 -10.47 0.08
CA GLN A 59 9.21 -10.38 0.16
C GLN A 59 8.52 -10.56 -1.20
N GLU A 60 9.12 -10.13 -2.31
CA GLU A 60 8.59 -10.36 -3.66
C GLU A 60 8.51 -11.85 -4.03
N ARG A 61 9.33 -12.71 -3.42
CA ARG A 61 9.41 -14.13 -3.76
C ARG A 61 8.70 -15.05 -2.76
N TYR A 62 8.56 -14.62 -1.51
CA TYR A 62 8.02 -15.43 -0.43
C TYR A 62 6.48 -15.58 -0.47
N ILE A 63 5.75 -14.72 -1.17
CA ILE A 63 4.28 -14.70 -1.08
C ILE A 63 3.59 -15.75 -1.99
N HIS A 64 4.27 -16.35 -2.98
CA HIS A 64 3.59 -17.32 -3.88
C HIS A 64 4.36 -18.56 -4.32
N MET A 65 5.61 -18.77 -3.92
CA MET A 65 6.34 -20.01 -4.25
C MET A 65 7.20 -20.44 -3.07
N GLN A 66 7.39 -21.76 -2.91
CA GLN A 66 8.41 -22.35 -2.05
C GLN A 66 9.81 -22.02 -2.61
N VAL A 67 10.15 -20.74 -2.66
CA VAL A 67 11.49 -20.29 -3.04
C VAL A 67 12.36 -20.46 -1.81
N THR A 68 13.41 -21.26 -1.92
CA THR A 68 14.34 -21.45 -0.80
C THR A 68 15.16 -20.18 -0.59
N ASP A 69 15.60 -19.93 0.64
CA ASP A 69 16.45 -18.77 0.96
C ASP A 69 17.71 -18.73 0.07
N GLU A 70 18.25 -19.89 -0.32
CA GLU A 70 19.37 -20.02 -1.26
C GLU A 70 19.05 -19.49 -2.67
N GLU A 71 17.86 -19.73 -3.20
CA GLU A 71 17.44 -19.22 -4.51
C GLU A 71 17.25 -17.70 -4.51
N VAL A 72 16.82 -17.15 -3.38
CA VAL A 72 16.72 -15.71 -3.16
C VAL A 72 18.13 -15.10 -3.07
N GLU A 73 19.02 -15.65 -2.24
CA GLU A 73 20.40 -15.17 -2.10
C GLU A 73 21.18 -15.24 -3.43
N LYS A 74 21.00 -16.31 -4.21
CA LYS A 74 21.64 -16.46 -5.52
C LYS A 74 21.15 -15.42 -6.52
N ALA A 75 19.85 -15.09 -6.50
CA ALA A 75 19.29 -14.06 -7.37
C ALA A 75 19.67 -12.64 -6.95
N ILE A 76 19.79 -12.39 -5.64
CA ILE A 76 20.29 -11.12 -5.10
C ILE A 76 21.75 -10.94 -5.52
N SER A 77 22.61 -11.93 -5.26
CA SER A 77 24.04 -11.88 -5.59
C SER A 77 24.29 -11.64 -7.07
N LYS A 78 23.60 -12.38 -7.95
CA LYS A 78 23.72 -12.21 -9.41
C LYS A 78 23.32 -10.81 -9.90
N ASN A 79 22.35 -10.17 -9.27
CA ASN A 79 21.94 -8.82 -9.63
C ASN A 79 22.87 -7.76 -9.07
N ILE A 80 23.46 -7.97 -7.89
CA ILE A 80 24.38 -7.01 -7.25
C ILE A 80 25.69 -6.90 -8.04
N GLU A 81 26.27 -8.01 -8.48
CA GLU A 81 27.55 -8.04 -9.21
C GLU A 81 27.54 -7.10 -10.41
N LYS A 82 26.43 -7.09 -11.17
CA LYS A 82 26.25 -6.20 -12.34
C LYS A 82 26.41 -4.71 -12.00
N TYR A 83 26.10 -4.29 -10.78
CA TYR A 83 26.19 -2.89 -10.35
C TYR A 83 27.52 -2.56 -9.64
N LEU A 84 28.31 -3.56 -9.27
CA LEU A 84 29.63 -3.37 -8.70
C LEU A 84 30.66 -3.00 -9.78
N ASP A 85 30.62 -3.68 -10.92
CA ASP A 85 31.56 -3.45 -12.03
C ASP A 85 31.25 -2.16 -12.81
N ASN A 86 29.99 -1.72 -12.79
CA ASN A 86 29.55 -0.50 -13.47
C ASN A 86 28.55 0.28 -12.60
N PRO A 87 29.04 1.09 -11.65
CA PRO A 87 28.18 1.80 -10.73
C PRO A 87 27.30 2.81 -11.46
N LEU A 88 26.00 2.70 -11.25
CA LEU A 88 25.05 3.68 -11.79
C LEU A 88 25.33 5.06 -11.20
N THR A 89 25.18 6.10 -12.03
CA THR A 89 25.15 7.48 -11.51
C THR A 89 24.01 7.62 -10.50
N LYS A 90 24.15 8.54 -9.54
CA LYS A 90 23.14 8.77 -8.50
C LYS A 90 21.73 8.96 -9.06
N SER A 91 21.60 9.67 -10.20
CA SER A 91 20.30 9.88 -10.88
C SER A 91 19.73 8.58 -11.44
N LYS A 92 20.54 7.80 -12.15
CA LYS A 92 20.15 6.49 -12.69
C LYS A 92 19.78 5.51 -11.58
N TRP A 93 20.56 5.48 -10.50
CA TRP A 93 20.25 4.66 -9.32
C TRP A 93 18.90 5.04 -8.71
N LYS A 94 18.65 6.35 -8.51
CA LYS A 94 17.38 6.82 -7.97
C LYS A 94 16.20 6.41 -8.88
N SER A 95 16.29 6.66 -10.18
CA SER A 95 15.26 6.26 -11.14
C SER A 95 15.05 4.74 -11.17
N PHE A 96 16.12 3.96 -11.04
CA PHE A 96 16.03 2.50 -10.95
C PHE A 96 15.25 2.06 -9.71
N ILE A 97 15.57 2.61 -8.54
CA ILE A 97 14.84 2.32 -7.30
C ILE A 97 13.38 2.77 -7.40
N ASP A 98 13.12 3.98 -7.90
CA ASP A 98 11.77 4.51 -8.07
C ASP A 98 10.93 3.59 -8.99
N ASN A 99 11.48 3.15 -10.12
CA ASN A 99 10.82 2.21 -11.03
C ASN A 99 10.57 0.84 -10.36
N LYS A 100 11.51 0.35 -9.55
CA LYS A 100 11.35 -0.92 -8.84
C LYS A 100 10.24 -0.84 -7.79
N VAL A 101 10.23 0.22 -6.99
CA VAL A 101 9.16 0.48 -6.01
C VAL A 101 7.81 0.61 -6.71
N GLN A 102 7.76 1.36 -7.82
CA GLN A 102 6.53 1.54 -8.59
C GLN A 102 6.01 0.19 -9.14
N ASN A 103 6.89 -0.61 -9.76
CA ASN A 103 6.52 -1.91 -10.31
C ASN A 103 6.05 -2.89 -9.24
N TYR A 104 6.75 -2.96 -8.10
CA TYR A 104 6.36 -3.81 -6.98
C TYR A 104 4.94 -3.53 -6.53
N TRP A 105 4.64 -2.27 -6.20
CA TRP A 105 3.33 -1.92 -5.70
C TRP A 105 2.24 -2.03 -6.78
N THR A 106 2.56 -1.78 -8.05
CA THR A 106 1.63 -1.99 -9.16
C THR A 106 1.27 -3.47 -9.28
N ASN A 107 2.26 -4.36 -9.25
CA ASN A 107 2.01 -5.80 -9.31
C ASN A 107 1.24 -6.28 -8.07
N LYS A 108 1.65 -5.84 -6.88
CA LYS A 108 0.99 -6.22 -5.63
C LYS A 108 -0.48 -5.84 -5.60
N ILE A 109 -0.83 -4.60 -5.96
CA ILE A 109 -2.23 -4.18 -5.96
C ILE A 109 -3.00 -4.92 -7.08
N LEU A 110 -2.37 -5.25 -8.21
CA LEU A 110 -3.00 -6.07 -9.26
C LEU A 110 -3.29 -7.48 -8.75
N ASP A 111 -2.34 -8.10 -8.05
CA ASP A 111 -2.49 -9.43 -7.48
C ASP A 111 -3.52 -9.44 -6.35
N ASP A 112 -3.47 -8.46 -5.45
CA ASP A 112 -4.49 -8.25 -4.41
C ASP A 112 -5.87 -8.07 -5.06
N SER A 113 -5.96 -7.32 -6.17
CA SER A 113 -7.25 -7.10 -6.85
C SER A 113 -7.84 -8.40 -7.43
N LYS A 114 -7.00 -9.35 -7.88
CA LYS A 114 -7.46 -10.68 -8.36
C LYS A 114 -8.08 -11.51 -7.23
N MET A 115 -7.69 -11.28 -5.98
CA MET A 115 -8.25 -11.98 -4.81
C MET A 115 -9.69 -11.53 -4.50
N TYR A 116 -10.12 -10.38 -5.02
CA TYR A 116 -11.47 -9.86 -4.83
C TYR A 116 -12.25 -9.96 -6.14
N SER A 117 -13.15 -10.95 -6.25
CA SER A 117 -14.01 -11.14 -7.44
C SER A 117 -14.85 -9.89 -7.78
N THR A 118 -15.17 -9.06 -6.79
CA THR A 118 -15.87 -7.79 -6.98
C THR A 118 -15.04 -6.73 -7.72
N LEU A 119 -13.71 -6.83 -7.70
CA LEU A 119 -12.81 -5.89 -8.37
C LEU A 119 -12.51 -6.28 -9.83
N GLN A 120 -12.92 -7.47 -10.28
CA GLN A 120 -12.68 -7.91 -11.66
C GLN A 120 -13.31 -6.98 -12.72
N TYR A 121 -14.33 -6.22 -12.33
CA TYR A 121 -15.03 -5.26 -13.18
C TYR A 121 -14.45 -3.83 -13.11
N MET A 122 -13.48 -3.58 -12.22
CA MET A 122 -12.83 -2.27 -12.13
C MET A 122 -11.62 -2.24 -13.05
N ASN A 123 -11.46 -1.16 -13.83
CA ASN A 123 -10.22 -0.92 -14.56
C ASN A 123 -9.10 -0.57 -13.56
N CYS A 124 -8.27 -1.56 -13.23
CA CYS A 124 -7.13 -1.44 -12.32
C CYS A 124 -5.88 -0.81 -12.96
N GLN A 125 -6.02 -0.04 -14.04
CA GLN A 125 -4.91 0.75 -14.60
C GLN A 125 -4.60 1.97 -13.71
N TYR A 126 -3.90 1.76 -12.59
CA TYR A 126 -3.35 2.83 -11.76
C TYR A 126 -1.83 2.90 -11.91
N THR A 127 -1.34 4.11 -12.13
CA THR A 127 0.10 4.42 -12.06
C THR A 127 0.42 4.98 -10.68
N ILE A 128 1.25 4.25 -9.93
CA ILE A 128 1.65 4.65 -8.59
C ILE A 128 2.48 5.93 -8.65
N GLY A 129 2.24 6.82 -7.69
CA GLY A 129 2.87 8.14 -7.63
C GLY A 129 2.22 9.18 -8.55
N LYS A 130 1.32 8.80 -9.46
CA LYS A 130 0.49 9.77 -10.17
C LYS A 130 -0.77 10.08 -9.37
N ILE A 131 -1.03 11.38 -9.23
CA ILE A 131 -2.26 11.87 -8.62
C ILE A 131 -3.44 11.49 -9.53
N HIS A 132 -4.59 11.15 -8.94
CA HIS A 132 -5.79 10.84 -9.69
C HIS A 132 -6.14 12.00 -10.65
N PRO A 133 -6.41 11.78 -11.95
CA PRO A 133 -6.63 12.85 -12.93
C PRO A 133 -7.68 13.89 -12.51
N LEU A 134 -8.76 13.44 -11.85
CA LEU A 134 -9.79 14.33 -11.31
C LEU A 134 -9.30 15.32 -10.25
N ILE A 135 -8.21 15.04 -9.53
CA ILE A 135 -7.62 15.98 -8.56
C ILE A 135 -6.79 17.04 -9.30
N THR A 136 -6.15 16.68 -10.41
CA THR A 136 -5.33 17.61 -11.19
C THR A 136 -6.15 18.50 -12.13
N THR A 137 -7.39 18.11 -12.44
CA THR A 137 -8.22 18.82 -13.41
C THR A 137 -8.83 20.07 -12.75
N LYS A 138 -8.45 21.28 -13.20
CA LYS A 138 -8.99 22.55 -12.66
C LYS A 138 -10.50 22.71 -12.81
N THR A 139 -11.10 22.01 -13.77
CA THR A 139 -12.54 22.00 -14.03
C THR A 139 -13.29 20.89 -13.29
N ALA A 140 -12.60 20.09 -12.48
CA ALA A 140 -13.27 19.04 -11.72
C ALA A 140 -14.24 19.65 -10.69
N ASN A 141 -15.44 19.10 -10.64
CA ASN A 141 -16.44 19.49 -9.66
C ASN A 141 -15.93 19.16 -8.25
N ASN A 142 -15.94 20.13 -7.33
CA ASN A 142 -15.56 19.92 -5.93
C ASN A 142 -16.30 18.74 -5.29
N ARG A 143 -17.56 18.48 -5.69
CA ARG A 143 -18.33 17.32 -5.22
C ARG A 143 -17.65 16.00 -5.58
N ASP A 144 -17.07 15.89 -6.77
CA ASP A 144 -16.39 14.68 -7.21
C ASP A 144 -15.06 14.51 -6.49
N ILE A 145 -14.31 15.59 -6.29
CA ILE A 145 -13.06 15.58 -5.52
C ILE A 145 -13.31 15.08 -4.09
N VAL A 146 -14.34 15.60 -3.40
CA VAL A 146 -14.70 15.19 -2.04
C VAL A 146 -15.13 13.71 -1.97
N ARG A 147 -15.64 13.15 -3.07
CA ARG A 147 -16.04 11.74 -3.16
C ARG A 147 -14.88 10.79 -3.38
N ILE A 148 -13.76 11.24 -3.95
CA ILE A 148 -12.60 10.38 -4.27
C ILE A 148 -12.12 9.57 -3.05
N PRO A 149 -11.85 10.16 -1.87
CA PRO A 149 -11.36 9.39 -0.74
C PRO A 149 -12.30 8.26 -0.31
N SER A 150 -13.62 8.51 -0.35
CA SER A 150 -14.61 7.49 -0.01
C SER A 150 -14.64 6.39 -1.06
N ARG A 151 -14.61 6.73 -2.34
CA ARG A 151 -14.55 5.76 -3.45
C ARG A 151 -13.28 4.91 -3.39
N THR A 152 -12.13 5.53 -3.14
CA THR A 152 -10.86 4.82 -2.97
C THR A 152 -10.91 3.87 -1.79
N LYS A 153 -11.50 4.29 -0.66
CA LYS A 153 -11.65 3.41 0.51
C LYS A 153 -12.57 2.22 0.23
N ILE A 154 -13.65 2.42 -0.51
CA ILE A 154 -14.56 1.34 -0.90
C ILE A 154 -13.83 0.37 -1.83
N ALA A 155 -13.16 0.88 -2.87
CA ALA A 155 -12.43 0.07 -3.84
C ALA A 155 -11.28 -0.73 -3.20
N THR A 156 -10.67 -0.21 -2.14
CA THR A 156 -9.59 -0.89 -1.40
C THR A 156 -10.09 -1.72 -0.21
N GLY A 157 -11.41 -1.81 0.02
CA GLY A 157 -11.98 -2.51 1.17
C GLY A 157 -11.66 -1.86 2.53
N THR A 158 -11.08 -0.66 2.55
CA THR A 158 -10.71 0.08 3.77
C THR A 158 -11.81 1.04 4.24
N TYR A 159 -12.98 1.01 3.59
CA TYR A 159 -14.12 1.82 3.99
C TYR A 159 -14.77 1.26 5.26
N ILE A 160 -14.62 1.99 6.36
CA ILE A 160 -15.27 1.66 7.63
C ILE A 160 -16.64 2.35 7.69
N PHE A 161 -17.70 1.54 7.61
CA PHE A 161 -19.10 1.96 7.74
C PHE A 161 -19.41 2.66 9.07
N GLN A 162 -20.37 3.59 9.10
CA GLN A 162 -20.74 4.33 10.32
C GLN A 162 -21.18 3.40 11.46
N SER A 163 -21.86 2.29 11.18
CA SER A 163 -22.23 1.31 12.22
C SER A 163 -20.99 0.79 12.93
N ASN A 164 -19.97 0.36 12.17
CA ASN A 164 -18.73 -0.17 12.72
C ASN A 164 -17.98 0.93 13.47
N ARG A 165 -17.92 2.15 12.94
CA ARG A 165 -17.31 3.29 13.64
C ARG A 165 -17.99 3.58 14.97
N ALA A 166 -19.31 3.48 15.04
CA ALA A 166 -20.06 3.69 16.27
C ALA A 166 -19.80 2.58 17.30
N SER A 167 -19.59 1.34 16.87
CA SER A 167 -19.25 0.23 17.76
C SER A 167 -17.85 0.33 18.35
N PHE A 168 -16.87 0.86 17.62
CA PHE A 168 -15.46 0.89 18.05
C PHE A 168 -15.00 2.21 18.66
N ASN A 169 -15.71 3.31 18.45
CA ASN A 169 -15.32 4.60 19.04
C ASN A 169 -15.93 4.79 20.43
N LYS A 170 -15.11 5.27 21.37
CA LYS A 170 -15.57 5.69 22.71
C LYS A 170 -16.49 6.92 22.66
N ASN A 171 -16.37 7.73 21.60
CA ASN A 171 -17.20 8.91 21.38
C ASN A 171 -18.52 8.53 20.71
N LYS A 172 -19.59 9.28 21.02
CA LYS A 172 -20.90 9.12 20.36
C LYS A 172 -20.77 9.47 18.86
N VAL A 173 -20.61 8.46 18.02
CA VAL A 173 -20.68 8.57 16.56
C VAL A 173 -22.09 8.19 16.12
N ASN A 174 -22.72 9.01 15.29
CA ASN A 174 -24.02 8.68 14.71
C ASN A 174 -23.85 7.50 13.71
N PRO A 175 -24.50 6.34 13.93
CA PRO A 175 -24.36 5.18 13.05
C PRO A 175 -25.14 5.33 11.73
N THR A 176 -25.92 6.40 11.55
CA THR A 176 -26.80 6.57 10.38
C THR A 176 -26.01 6.73 9.07
N CYS A 177 -26.53 6.13 7.99
CA CYS A 177 -26.00 6.23 6.64
C CYS A 177 -25.94 7.68 6.17
N LYS A 178 -24.74 8.11 5.74
CA LYS A 178 -24.51 9.49 5.29
C LYS A 178 -25.13 9.80 3.92
N LEU A 179 -25.57 8.77 3.20
CA LEU A 179 -26.18 8.92 1.88
C LEU A 179 -27.69 9.20 2.02
N CYS A 180 -28.40 8.33 2.74
CA CYS A 180 -29.86 8.44 2.86
C CYS A 180 -30.33 9.11 4.15
N ASN A 181 -29.48 9.15 5.20
CA ASN A 181 -29.82 9.60 6.56
C ASN A 181 -31.04 8.92 7.20
N LYS A 182 -31.47 7.74 6.72
CA LYS A 182 -32.69 7.05 7.17
C LYS A 182 -32.43 5.85 8.10
N SER A 183 -31.33 5.14 7.91
CA SER A 183 -31.04 3.91 8.68
C SER A 183 -29.54 3.77 8.97
N PRO A 184 -29.14 2.89 9.91
CA PRO A 184 -27.73 2.65 10.19
C PRO A 184 -26.95 2.21 8.94
N GLU A 185 -25.77 2.80 8.76
CA GLU A 185 -24.86 2.45 7.68
C GLU A 185 -24.22 1.09 7.96
N THR A 186 -24.91 0.02 7.57
CA THR A 186 -24.35 -1.34 7.56
C THR A 186 -23.97 -1.75 6.14
N LEU A 187 -23.17 -2.81 5.98
CA LEU A 187 -22.85 -3.37 4.66
C LEU A 187 -24.12 -3.76 3.90
N SER A 188 -25.06 -4.43 4.58
CA SER A 188 -26.36 -4.82 4.00
C SER A 188 -27.18 -3.60 3.57
N HIS A 189 -27.26 -2.57 4.41
CA HIS A 189 -27.95 -1.34 4.01
C HIS A 189 -27.30 -0.70 2.78
N PHE A 190 -25.97 -0.54 2.80
CA PHE A 190 -25.23 0.07 1.71
C PHE A 190 -25.43 -0.69 0.39
N LEU A 191 -25.29 -2.02 0.41
CA LEU A 191 -25.36 -2.86 -0.78
C LEU A 191 -26.77 -3.19 -1.26
N LEU A 192 -27.76 -3.27 -0.36
CA LEU A 192 -29.08 -3.82 -0.70
C LEU A 192 -30.25 -2.85 -0.51
N THR A 193 -30.25 -1.97 0.51
CA THR A 193 -31.46 -1.21 0.88
C THR A 193 -31.31 0.31 0.87
N CYS A 194 -30.13 0.85 0.57
CA CYS A 194 -29.90 2.29 0.54
C CYS A 194 -30.60 2.93 -0.66
N GLU A 195 -31.70 3.65 -0.43
CA GLU A 195 -32.48 4.32 -1.47
C GLU A 195 -31.64 5.27 -2.34
N SER A 196 -30.66 5.96 -1.76
CA SER A 196 -29.77 6.87 -2.48
C SER A 196 -28.88 6.15 -3.51
N LEU A 197 -28.73 4.83 -3.38
CA LEU A 197 -27.96 3.99 -4.30
C LEU A 197 -28.86 3.16 -5.22
N GLU A 198 -30.18 3.28 -5.12
CA GLU A 198 -31.12 2.40 -5.81
C GLU A 198 -30.97 2.44 -7.33
N MET A 199 -30.84 3.65 -7.92
CA MET A 199 -30.64 3.78 -9.36
C MET A 199 -29.34 3.12 -9.86
N VAL A 200 -28.28 3.18 -9.06
CA VAL A 200 -27.00 2.55 -9.39
C VAL A 200 -27.10 1.04 -9.22
N ARG A 201 -27.76 0.59 -8.14
CA ARG A 201 -27.94 -0.83 -7.83
C ARG A 201 -28.74 -1.53 -8.90
N LYS A 202 -29.91 -1.00 -9.30
CA LYS A 202 -30.75 -1.58 -10.36
C LYS A 202 -29.96 -1.81 -11.64
N ARG A 203 -29.24 -0.78 -12.09
CA ARG A 203 -28.38 -0.86 -13.28
C ARG A 203 -27.32 -1.97 -13.19
N LEU A 204 -26.70 -2.15 -12.02
CA LEU A 204 -25.68 -3.18 -11.84
C LEU A 204 -26.29 -4.58 -11.70
N VAL A 205 -27.45 -4.70 -11.06
CA VAL A 205 -28.18 -5.95 -10.92
C VAL A 205 -28.59 -6.48 -12.29
N ASP A 206 -29.10 -5.62 -13.17
CA ASP A 206 -29.45 -6.00 -14.54
C ASP A 206 -28.24 -6.58 -15.29
N ILE A 207 -27.08 -5.89 -15.20
CA ILE A 207 -25.82 -6.38 -15.80
C ILE A 207 -25.40 -7.73 -15.21
N ILE A 208 -25.50 -7.91 -13.90
CA ILE A 208 -25.12 -9.17 -13.24
C ILE A 208 -26.06 -10.31 -13.66
N ILE A 209 -27.37 -10.03 -13.79
CA ILE A 209 -28.36 -11.00 -14.26
C ILE A 209 -28.05 -11.39 -15.71
N ASP A 210 -27.79 -10.43 -16.59
CA ASP A 210 -27.45 -10.69 -18.00
C ASP A 210 -26.19 -11.56 -18.10
N MET A 211 -25.12 -11.20 -17.37
CA MET A 211 -23.87 -11.98 -17.32
C MET A 211 -24.06 -13.38 -16.74
N GLY A 212 -24.90 -13.52 -15.71
CA GLY A 212 -25.23 -14.82 -15.12
C GLY A 212 -26.02 -15.71 -16.07
N SER A 213 -26.85 -15.11 -16.93
CA SER A 213 -27.65 -15.82 -17.93
C SER A 213 -26.76 -16.42 -19.02
N GLU A 214 -25.74 -15.68 -19.48
CA GLU A 214 -24.77 -16.16 -20.47
C GLU A 214 -23.95 -17.36 -19.95
N LEU A 215 -23.58 -17.35 -18.67
CA LEU A 215 -22.83 -18.45 -18.04
C LEU A 215 -23.63 -19.73 -17.84
N LEU A 216 -24.96 -19.65 -17.81
CA LEU A 216 -25.83 -20.83 -17.66
C LEU A 216 -26.17 -21.53 -18.98
N VAL A 217 -25.89 -20.87 -20.12
CA VAL A 217 -26.16 -21.40 -21.47
C VAL A 217 -24.91 -22.09 -22.07
N ALA A 218 -23.73 -21.86 -21.50
CA ALA A 218 -22.45 -22.47 -21.88
C ALA A 218 -22.17 -23.78 -21.13
#